data_AF-X0V433-F1
#
_entry.id   AF-X0V433-F1
#
_cell.length_a   1.000
_cell.length_b   1.000
_cell.length_c   1.000
_cell.angle_alpha   90.00
_cell.angle_beta   90.00
_cell.angle_gamma   90.00
#
_symmetry.space_group_name_H-M   'P 1'
#
loop_
_entity.id
_entity.type
_entity.pdbx_description
1 polymer ?
#
loop_
_entity_poly.entity_id
_entity_poly.type
_entity_poly.pdbx_seq_one_letter_code
_entity_poly.pdbx_strand_id
1 'polypeptide(L)' 'FATRGLMYTLKGGRRVNTTHLHIKEWLDCIRNGGQTSCNIDRGFEEAITCHMATISYLEGRKVEWDPVNNKIV' A
#
# COMPACT_ATOMS: atom_id res chain seq x y z
N PHE A 1 6.40 15.48 -4.87
CA PHE A 1 5.72 14.18 -5.11
C PHE A 1 5.47 13.95 -6.60
N ALA A 2 4.60 14.73 -7.25
CA ALA A 2 4.31 14.59 -8.68
C ALA A 2 5.51 14.83 -9.62
N THR A 3 6.45 15.69 -9.23
CA THR A 3 7.70 15.97 -9.96
C THR A 3 8.71 14.83 -9.93
N ARG A 4 8.54 13.82 -9.05
CA ARG A 4 9.46 12.67 -8.91
C ARG A 4 9.08 11.46 -9.78
N GLY A 5 8.16 11.63 -10.74
CA GLY A 5 7.79 10.58 -11.71
C GLY A 5 6.81 9.51 -11.20
N LEU A 6 6.43 9.52 -9.93
CA LEU A 6 5.60 8.48 -9.30
C LEU A 6 4.10 8.51 -9.71
N MET A 7 3.67 9.54 -10.43
CA MET A 7 2.26 9.72 -10.82
C MET A 7 1.90 9.09 -12.16
N TYR A 8 2.87 8.59 -12.92
CA TYR A 8 2.64 8.09 -14.27
C TYR A 8 3.32 6.76 -14.50
N THR A 9 2.66 5.88 -15.25
CA THR A 9 3.20 4.61 -15.73
C THR A 9 2.90 4.44 -17.21
N LEU A 10 3.51 3.44 -17.85
CA LEU A 10 3.21 3.06 -19.23
C LEU A 10 2.26 1.87 -19.23
N LYS A 11 1.12 1.99 -19.93
CA LYS A 11 0.18 0.89 -20.17
C LYS A 11 -0.09 0.80 -21.68
N GLY A 12 0.28 -0.31 -22.30
CA GLY A 12 0.18 -0.48 -23.76
C GLY A 12 0.95 0.60 -24.54
N GLY A 13 2.13 0.99 -24.07
CA GLY A 13 2.95 2.05 -24.68
C GLY A 13 2.46 3.48 -24.45
N ARG A 14 1.34 3.68 -23.75
CA ARG A 14 0.80 5.02 -23.45
C ARG A 14 1.07 5.41 -22.00
N ARG A 15 1.40 6.68 -21.79
CA ARG A 15 1.55 7.25 -20.45
C ARG A 15 0.18 7.43 -19.81
N VAL A 16 -0.01 6.87 -18.62
CA VAL A 16 -1.26 6.91 -17.85
C VAL A 16 -0.97 7.36 -16.43
N ASN A 17 -1.88 8.17 -15.87
CA ASN A 17 -1.80 8.58 -14.48
C ASN A 17 -2.19 7.41 -13.55
N THR A 18 -1.33 7.07 -12.59
CA THR A 18 -1.49 5.90 -11.70
C THR A 18 -2.69 6.02 -10.77
N THR A 19 -3.09 7.23 -10.36
CA THR A 19 -4.30 7.47 -9.56
C THR A 19 -5.56 7.03 -10.31
N HIS A 20 -5.62 7.27 -11.61
CA HIS A 20 -6.76 6.83 -12.42
C HIS A 20 -6.79 5.32 -12.59
N LEU A 21 -5.62 4.66 -12.62
CA LEU A 21 -5.55 3.19 -12.66
C LEU A 21 -6.07 2.57 -11.36
N HIS A 22 -5.72 3.16 -10.21
CA HIS A 22 -6.18 2.70 -8.91
C HIS A 22 -7.70 2.78 -8.77
N ILE A 23 -8.29 3.94 -9.10
CA ILE A 23 -9.75 4.11 -9.07
C ILE A 23 -10.46 3.21 -10.09
N LYS A 24 -9.87 3.03 -11.28
CA LYS A 24 -10.43 2.12 -12.28
C LYS A 24 -10.52 0.69 -11.75
N GLU A 25 -9.45 0.17 -11.14
CA GLU A 25 -9.45 -1.17 -10.55
C GLU A 25 -10.57 -1.32 -9.52
N TRP A 26 -10.67 -0.36 -8.60
CA TRP A 26 -11.71 -0.39 -7.56
C TRP A 26 -13.13 -0.45 -8.16
N LEU A 27 -13.41 0.38 -9.17
CA LEU A 27 -14.69 0.35 -9.88
C LEU A 27 -14.91 -0.94 -10.68
N ASP A 28 -13.86 -1.53 -11.26
CA ASP A 28 -13.94 -2.81 -11.96
C ASP A 28 -14.31 -3.95 -10.99
N CYS A 29 -13.72 -3.98 -9.79
CA CYS A 29 -14.03 -4.97 -8.75
C CYS A 29 -15.46 -4.81 -8.22
N ILE A 30 -15.96 -3.58 -8.06
CA ILE A 30 -17.36 -3.34 -7.66
C ILE A 30 -18.33 -3.91 -8.71
N ARG A 31 -18.04 -3.70 -10.00
CA ARG A 31 -18.94 -4.11 -11.09
C ARG A 31 -18.91 -5.61 -11.37
N ASN A 32 -17.71 -6.20 -11.33
CA ASN A 32 -17.49 -7.56 -11.83
C ASN A 32 -17.14 -8.56 -10.72
N GLY A 33 -17.03 -8.10 -9.46
CA GLY A 33 -16.47 -8.88 -8.37
C GLY A 33 -14.93 -8.97 -8.44
N GLY A 34 -14.35 -9.66 -7.45
CA GLY A 34 -12.90 -9.84 -7.30
C GLY A 34 -12.30 -9.04 -6.14
N GLN A 35 -11.02 -9.29 -5.86
CA GLN A 35 -10.26 -8.64 -4.79
C GLN A 35 -9.46 -7.46 -5.34
N THR A 36 -9.57 -6.29 -4.71
CA THR A 36 -8.74 -5.13 -5.03
C THR A 36 -7.27 -5.38 -4.69
N SER A 37 -6.35 -4.77 -5.44
CA SER A 37 -4.92 -4.87 -5.12
C SER A 37 -4.59 -4.22 -3.77
N CYS A 38 -5.25 -3.10 -3.44
CA CYS A 38 -5.21 -2.50 -2.11
C CYS A 38 -6.46 -2.92 -1.34
N ASN A 39 -6.40 -4.06 -0.67
CA ASN A 39 -7.47 -4.57 0.17
C ASN A 39 -7.21 -4.27 1.66
N ILE A 40 -8.10 -4.73 2.53
CA ILE A 40 -8.01 -4.45 3.97
C ILE A 40 -6.72 -5.01 4.59
N ASP A 41 -6.26 -6.19 4.15
CA ASP A 41 -5.04 -6.81 4.66
C ASP A 41 -3.81 -5.96 4.30
N ARG A 42 -3.75 -5.45 3.06
CA ARG A 42 -2.68 -4.53 2.64
C ARG A 42 -2.72 -3.22 3.43
N GLY A 43 -3.91 -2.66 3.65
CA GLY A 43 -4.07 -1.47 4.48
C GLY A 43 -3.59 -1.68 5.93
N PHE A 44 -3.85 -2.85 6.50
CA PHE A 44 -3.36 -3.23 7.82
C PHE A 44 -1.82 -3.33 7.86
N GLU A 45 -1.23 -4.07 6.92
CA GLU A 45 0.22 -4.22 6.80
C GLU A 45 0.94 -2.87 6.66
N GLU A 46 0.40 -1.97 5.83
CA GLU A 46 0.93 -0.61 5.64
C GLU A 46 0.89 0.20 6.93
N ALA A 47 -0.26 0.21 7.62
CA ALA A 47 -0.44 0.94 8.88
C ALA A 47 0.50 0.42 9.97
N ILE A 48 0.58 -0.89 10.17
CA ILE A 48 1.48 -1.51 11.14
C ILE A 48 2.95 -1.21 10.81
N THR A 49 3.33 -1.27 9.53
CA THR A 49 4.70 -0.93 9.11
C THR A 49 5.06 0.52 9.47
N CYS A 50 4.14 1.46 9.32
CA CYS A 50 4.34 2.86 9.74
C CYS A 50 4.55 2.98 11.26
N HIS A 51 3.78 2.24 12.05
CA HIS A 51 3.95 2.19 13.49
C HIS A 51 5.29 1.54 13.89
N MET A 52 5.67 0.43 13.25
CA MET A 52 6.95 -0.24 13.45
C MET A 52 8.13 0.69 13.16
N ALA A 53 8.08 1.44 12.04
CA ALA A 53 9.12 2.40 11.69
C ALA A 53 9.24 3.51 12.75
N THR A 54 8.11 4.00 13.25
CA THR A 54 8.07 5.02 14.31
C THR A 54 8.71 4.50 15.60
N ILE A 55 8.32 3.30 16.05
CA ILE A 55 8.86 2.68 17.27
C ILE A 55 10.36 2.40 17.12
N SER A 56 10.77 1.82 16.00
CA SER A 56 12.18 1.52 15.72
C SER A 56 13.05 2.78 15.78
N TYR A 57 12.57 3.89 15.23
CA TYR A 57 13.24 5.17 15.28
C TYR A 57 13.38 5.71 16.72
N LEU A 58 12.29 5.66 17.51
CA LEU A 58 12.27 6.20 18.87
C LEU A 58 13.08 5.37 19.86
N GLU A 59 13.07 4.05 19.71
CA GLU A 59 13.75 3.11 20.62
C GLU A 59 15.18 2.77 20.18
N GLY A 60 15.59 3.19 18.97
CA GLY A 60 16.93 2.94 18.44
C GLY A 60 17.24 1.45 18.22
N ARG A 61 16.22 0.62 17.98
CA ARG A 61 16.36 -0.82 17.79
C ARG A 61 15.58 -1.34 16.60
N LYS A 62 15.96 -2.51 16.11
CA LYS A 62 15.13 -3.27 15.17
C LYS A 62 13.88 -3.77 15.90
N VAL A 63 12.75 -3.70 15.21
CA VAL A 63 11.48 -4.29 15.65
C VAL A 63 10.97 -5.26 14.59
N GLU A 64 10.19 -6.24 15.00
CA GLU A 64 9.57 -7.26 14.15
C GLU A 64 8.07 -7.37 14.44
N TRP A 65 7.31 -7.90 13.49
CA TRP A 65 5.89 -8.18 13.69
C TRP A 65 5.71 -9.62 14.19
N ASP A 66 5.00 -9.80 15.30
CA ASP A 66 4.55 -11.09 15.79
C ASP A 66 3.11 -11.34 15.28
N PRO A 67 2.93 -12.18 14.23
CA PRO A 67 1.62 -12.41 13.64
C PRO A 67 0.72 -13.32 14.47
N VAL A 68 1.27 -14.03 15.46
CA VAL A 68 0.48 -14.92 16.34
C VAL A 68 -0.25 -14.08 17.39
N ASN A 69 0.46 -13.10 17.97
CA ASN A 69 -0.06 -12.26 19.03
C ASN A 69 -0.49 -10.86 18.58
N ASN A 70 -0.34 -10.54 17.28
CA ASN A 70 -0.64 -9.23 16.69
C ASN A 70 0.03 -8.06 17.41
N LYS A 71 1.35 -8.15 17.59
CA LYS A 71 2.13 -7.13 18.31
C LYS A 71 3.46 -6.85 17.63
N ILE A 72 3.98 -5.64 17.88
CA ILE A 72 5.33 -5.25 17.49
C ILE A 72 6.27 -5.68 18.61
N VAL A 73 7.31 -6.44 18.28
CA VAL A 73 8.31 -6.97 19.22
C VAL A 73 9.70 -6.46 18.94
#